data_AF-A0A971HZU6-F1
#
_entry.id   AF-A0A971HZU6-F1
#
_cell.length_a   1.000
_cell.length_b   1.000
_cell.length_c   1.000
_cell.angle_alpha   90.00
_cell.angle_beta   90.00
_cell.angle_gamma   90.00
#
_symmetry.space_group_name_H-M   'P 1'
#
loop_
_entity.id
_entity.type
_entity.pdbx_description
1 polymer ?
#
loop_
_entity_poly.entity_id
_entity_poly.type
_entity_poly.pdbx_seq_one_letter_code
_entity_poly.pdbx_strand_id
1 'polypeptide(L)'
;MKQVSAFFICACLMLLVGCAGSHDPREGGFFGGVAGLGGGSYKDRVAEREARLEELRSTQRQLDVETTQLEQQKSATQARIQQDRALVKNLQNEISSLDKQAKSLASTQGTNQKRVTELQERIKKLKSQTTQVESSLDDLEGSGLGDTDMDLRRKQLETQRNALRKEYDLLMKMQMELAQ
;
A
#
# COMPACT_ATOMS: atom_id res chain seq x y z
N MET A 1 61.09 -19.07 -90.53
CA MET A 1 59.69 -19.50 -90.37
C MET A 1 59.59 -20.87 -89.67
N LYS A 2 59.96 -20.97 -88.38
CA LYS A 2 59.79 -22.22 -87.59
C LYS A 2 59.29 -21.99 -86.15
N GLN A 3 58.99 -20.75 -85.76
CA GLN A 3 58.64 -20.41 -84.36
C GLN A 3 57.13 -20.23 -84.10
N VAL A 4 56.28 -20.34 -85.12
CA VAL A 4 54.82 -20.11 -84.97
C VAL A 4 54.09 -21.37 -84.44
N SER A 5 54.64 -22.58 -84.64
CA SER A 5 53.99 -23.83 -84.16
C SER A 5 54.13 -24.10 -82.65
N ALA A 6 55.16 -23.56 -81.98
CA ALA A 6 55.39 -23.87 -80.56
C ALA A 6 54.48 -23.06 -79.63
N PHE A 7 54.08 -21.85 -80.04
CA PHE A 7 53.26 -20.96 -79.20
C PHE A 7 51.80 -21.42 -79.13
N PHE A 8 51.30 -22.09 -80.18
CA PHE A 8 49.92 -22.57 -80.24
C PHE A 8 49.68 -23.82 -79.37
N ILE A 9 50.71 -24.65 -79.17
CA ILE A 9 50.59 -25.87 -78.36
C ILE A 9 50.63 -25.55 -76.86
N CYS A 10 51.38 -24.53 -76.45
CA CYS A 10 51.46 -24.13 -75.04
C CYS A 10 50.19 -23.39 -74.56
N ALA A 11 49.52 -22.65 -75.45
CA ALA A 11 48.27 -21.94 -75.14
C ALA A 11 47.07 -22.89 -74.94
N CYS A 12 47.05 -24.06 -75.59
CA CYS A 12 45.99 -25.05 -75.39
C CYS A 12 46.12 -25.85 -74.08
N LEU A 13 47.32 -25.95 -73.49
CA LEU A 13 47.54 -26.71 -72.24
C LEU A 13 47.21 -25.93 -70.96
N MET A 14 47.15 -24.60 -71.02
CA MET A 14 46.78 -23.74 -69.88
C MET A 14 45.27 -23.55 -69.70
N LEU A 15 44.45 -23.90 -70.68
CA LEU A 15 42.98 -23.71 -70.63
C LEU A 15 42.22 -24.82 -69.88
N LEU A 16 42.92 -25.82 -69.33
CA LEU A 16 42.29 -26.99 -68.68
C LEU A 16 42.43 -27.06 -67.16
N VAL A 17 43.05 -26.07 -66.50
CA VAL A 17 43.33 -26.13 -65.04
C VAL A 17 42.53 -25.11 -64.21
N GLY A 18 41.54 -24.45 -64.80
CA GLY A 18 40.85 -23.30 -64.21
C GLY A 18 39.39 -23.48 -63.82
N CYS A 19 38.89 -24.68 -63.55
CA CYS A 19 37.57 -24.83 -62.91
C CYS A 19 37.74 -25.14 -61.43
N ALA A 20 37.84 -24.09 -60.62
CA ALA A 20 37.59 -24.18 -59.18
C ALA A 20 36.11 -24.56 -59.00
N GLY A 21 35.84 -25.86 -58.97
CA GLY A 21 34.51 -26.42 -58.76
C GLY A 21 34.00 -26.02 -57.39
N SER A 22 32.78 -25.49 -57.36
CA SER A 22 31.96 -25.39 -56.17
C SER A 22 32.06 -26.69 -55.38
N HIS A 23 32.42 -26.61 -54.10
CA HIS A 23 32.57 -27.76 -53.20
C HIS A 23 31.21 -28.37 -52.78
N ASP A 24 30.15 -28.07 -53.53
CA ASP A 24 28.86 -28.73 -53.39
C ASP A 24 28.77 -29.97 -54.30
N PRO A 25 28.85 -31.20 -53.75
CA PRO A 25 28.68 -32.43 -54.52
C PRO A 25 27.26 -32.60 -55.11
N ARG A 26 26.30 -31.72 -54.79
CA ARG A 26 24.98 -31.65 -55.43
C ARG A 26 24.98 -30.82 -56.72
N GLU A 27 25.91 -29.88 -56.86
CA GLU A 27 26.05 -29.04 -58.07
C GLU A 27 26.94 -29.70 -59.15
N GLY A 28 27.79 -30.66 -58.77
CA GLY A 28 28.77 -31.31 -59.65
C GLY A 28 28.31 -32.57 -60.41
N GLY A 29 27.01 -32.91 -60.42
CA GLY A 29 26.49 -34.13 -61.06
C GLY A 29 27.10 -35.43 -60.52
N PHE A 30 27.07 -36.52 -61.31
CA PHE A 30 27.54 -37.86 -60.90
C PHE A 30 29.01 -37.87 -60.43
N PHE A 31 29.92 -37.17 -61.13
CA PHE A 31 31.34 -37.13 -60.78
C PHE A 31 31.63 -36.27 -59.53
N GLY A 32 30.87 -35.20 -59.29
CA GLY A 32 30.93 -34.43 -58.03
C GLY A 32 30.43 -35.23 -56.82
N GLY A 33 29.41 -36.07 -57.02
CA GLY A 33 28.93 -37.02 -56.03
C GLY A 33 29.98 -38.07 -55.64
N VAL A 34 30.66 -38.69 -56.61
CA VAL A 34 31.72 -39.68 -56.34
C VAL A 34 32.98 -39.04 -55.75
N ALA A 35 33.37 -37.84 -56.19
CA ALA A 35 34.47 -37.08 -55.59
C ALA A 35 34.15 -36.68 -54.14
N GLY A 36 32.89 -36.33 -53.83
CA GLY A 36 32.43 -36.05 -52.47
C GLY A 36 32.39 -37.29 -51.55
N LEU A 37 32.25 -38.49 -52.11
CA LEU A 37 32.37 -39.76 -51.38
C LEU A 37 33.84 -40.09 -51.06
N GLY A 38 34.77 -39.81 -51.97
CA GLY A 38 36.21 -40.04 -51.78
C GLY A 38 36.93 -38.95 -50.98
N GLY A 39 36.44 -37.71 -51.00
CA GLY A 39 37.11 -36.52 -50.46
C GLY A 39 36.68 -36.07 -49.05
N GLY A 40 35.78 -36.79 -48.37
CA GLY A 40 35.40 -36.48 -46.97
C GLY A 40 34.32 -35.40 -46.77
N SER A 41 33.95 -34.64 -47.80
CA SER A 41 32.99 -33.52 -47.68
C SER A 41 31.59 -33.89 -47.18
N TYR A 42 31.16 -35.14 -47.35
CA TYR A 42 29.93 -35.64 -46.72
C TYR A 42 30.05 -35.71 -45.19
N LYS A 43 31.19 -36.20 -44.67
CA LYS A 43 31.46 -36.30 -43.24
C LYS A 43 31.51 -34.92 -42.60
N ASP A 44 32.12 -33.94 -43.28
CA ASP A 44 32.18 -32.56 -42.79
C ASP A 44 30.79 -31.93 -42.65
N ARG A 45 29.88 -32.14 -43.62
CA ARG A 45 28.49 -31.66 -43.51
C ARG A 45 27.70 -32.36 -42.42
N VAL A 46 27.93 -33.66 -42.22
CA VAL A 46 27.30 -34.39 -41.12
C VAL A 46 27.78 -33.83 -39.79
N ALA A 47 29.10 -33.67 -39.61
CA ALA A 47 29.69 -33.07 -38.41
C ALA A 47 29.19 -31.64 -38.16
N GLU A 48 29.09 -30.80 -39.20
CA GLU A 48 28.56 -29.44 -39.08
C GLU A 48 27.08 -29.43 -38.65
N ARG A 49 26.27 -30.34 -39.19
CA ARG A 49 24.85 -30.47 -38.80
C ARG A 49 24.71 -31.02 -37.38
N GLU A 50 25.52 -31.98 -36.98
CA GLU A 50 25.56 -32.52 -35.62
C GLU A 50 25.98 -31.43 -34.62
N ALA A 51 27.00 -30.63 -34.95
CA ALA A 51 27.42 -29.49 -34.15
C ALA A 51 26.30 -28.45 -33.99
N ARG A 52 25.63 -28.06 -35.10
CA ARG A 52 24.47 -27.16 -35.05
C ARG A 52 23.30 -27.74 -34.25
N LEU A 53 23.04 -29.04 -34.36
CA LEU A 53 21.98 -29.70 -33.59
C LEU A 53 22.29 -29.68 -32.09
N GLU A 54 23.54 -29.91 -31.70
CA GLU A 54 23.94 -29.85 -30.30
C GLU A 54 23.89 -28.42 -29.75
N GLU A 55 24.29 -27.42 -30.55
CA GLU A 55 24.13 -26.01 -30.20
C GLU A 55 22.65 -25.67 -29.96
N LEU A 56 21.76 -26.01 -30.90
CA LEU A 56 20.32 -25.78 -30.75
C LEU A 56 19.74 -26.47 -29.52
N ARG A 57 20.15 -27.71 -29.23
CA ARG A 57 19.75 -28.42 -28.00
C ARG A 57 20.26 -27.74 -26.75
N SER A 58 21.48 -27.20 -26.77
CA SER A 58 22.04 -26.46 -25.64
C SER A 58 21.26 -25.17 -25.37
N THR A 59 20.93 -24.42 -26.41
CA THR A 59 20.10 -23.21 -26.34
C THR A 59 18.69 -23.54 -25.84
N GLN A 60 18.08 -24.61 -26.33
CA GLN A 60 16.76 -25.05 -25.84
C GLN A 60 16.79 -25.34 -24.34
N ARG A 61 17.79 -26.08 -23.86
CA ARG A 61 17.95 -26.36 -22.43
C ARG A 61 18.13 -25.08 -21.60
N GLN A 62 18.87 -24.09 -22.11
CA GLN A 62 19.04 -22.80 -21.44
C GLN A 62 17.72 -22.03 -21.36
N LEU A 63 16.96 -21.95 -22.46
CA LEU A 63 15.67 -21.28 -22.51
C LEU A 63 14.63 -21.96 -21.61
N ASP A 64 14.63 -23.29 -21.52
CA ASP A 64 13.73 -24.03 -20.63
C ASP A 64 14.02 -23.71 -19.15
N VAL A 65 15.30 -23.60 -18.78
CA VAL A 65 15.74 -23.18 -17.44
C VAL A 65 15.32 -21.75 -17.16
N GLU A 66 15.58 -20.82 -18.10
CA GLU A 66 15.20 -19.41 -17.96
C GLU A 66 13.68 -19.24 -17.81
N THR A 67 12.91 -19.95 -18.63
CA THR A 67 11.43 -19.94 -18.56
C THR A 67 10.95 -20.43 -17.21
N THR A 68 11.54 -21.50 -16.68
CA THR A 68 11.19 -22.04 -15.36
C THR A 68 11.50 -21.02 -14.26
N GLN A 69 12.66 -20.36 -14.33
CA GLN A 69 13.04 -19.32 -13.38
C GLN A 69 12.10 -18.11 -13.43
N LEU A 70 11.73 -17.66 -14.64
CA LEU A 70 10.81 -16.54 -14.82
C LEU A 70 9.41 -16.87 -14.29
N GLU A 71 8.89 -18.08 -14.50
CA GLU A 71 7.58 -18.46 -13.96
C GLU A 71 7.61 -18.55 -12.42
N GLN A 72 8.72 -19.01 -11.83
CA GLN A 72 8.91 -18.97 -10.37
C GLN A 72 8.94 -17.52 -9.83
N GLN A 73 9.68 -16.62 -10.48
CA GLN A 73 9.75 -15.21 -10.10
C GLN A 73 8.39 -14.52 -10.21
N LYS A 74 7.65 -14.81 -11.28
CA LYS A 74 6.29 -14.31 -11.51
C LYS A 74 5.34 -14.81 -10.42
N SER A 75 5.36 -16.09 -10.10
CA SER A 75 4.54 -16.67 -9.02
C SER A 75 4.86 -16.03 -7.66
N ALA A 76 6.14 -15.88 -7.32
CA ALA A 76 6.58 -15.22 -6.09
C ALA A 76 6.13 -13.74 -6.03
N THR A 77 6.23 -13.02 -7.15
CA THR A 77 5.79 -11.63 -7.26
C THR A 77 4.27 -11.51 -7.11
N GLN A 78 3.51 -12.41 -7.73
CA GLN A 78 2.05 -12.44 -7.56
C GLN A 78 1.64 -12.71 -6.11
N ALA A 79 2.34 -13.61 -5.41
CA ALA A 79 2.10 -13.86 -3.99
C ALA A 79 2.34 -12.61 -3.13
N ARG A 80 3.45 -11.88 -3.38
CA ARG A 80 3.73 -10.60 -2.71
C ARG A 80 2.66 -9.55 -2.97
N ILE A 81 2.23 -9.38 -4.22
CA ILE A 81 1.16 -8.44 -4.58
C ILE A 81 -0.14 -8.75 -3.81
N GLN A 82 -0.49 -10.04 -3.65
CA GLN A 82 -1.69 -10.41 -2.90
C GLN A 82 -1.56 -10.14 -1.40
N GLN A 83 -0.37 -10.35 -0.83
CA GLN A 83 -0.08 -9.98 0.56
C GLN A 83 -0.17 -8.46 0.77
N ASP A 84 0.43 -7.67 -0.12
CA ASP A 84 0.40 -6.21 -0.05
C ASP A 84 -1.04 -5.67 -0.17
N ARG A 85 -1.85 -6.23 -1.07
CA ARG A 85 -3.28 -5.90 -1.19
C ARG A 85 -4.06 -6.19 0.10
N ALA A 86 -3.77 -7.32 0.75
CA ALA A 86 -4.40 -7.66 2.02
C ALA A 86 -4.00 -6.67 3.13
N LEU A 87 -2.71 -6.29 3.19
CA LEU A 87 -2.21 -5.29 4.13
C LEU A 87 -2.88 -3.92 3.92
N VAL A 88 -2.96 -3.45 2.68
CA VAL A 88 -3.61 -2.18 2.33
C VAL A 88 -5.08 -2.18 2.75
N LYS A 89 -5.80 -3.28 2.52
CA LYS A 89 -7.20 -3.43 2.95
C LYS A 89 -7.34 -3.35 4.47
N ASN A 90 -6.44 -3.99 5.22
CA ASN A 90 -6.44 -3.94 6.68
C ASN A 90 -6.19 -2.52 7.20
N LEU A 91 -5.18 -1.83 6.64
CA LEU A 91 -4.89 -0.43 6.99
C LEU A 91 -6.07 0.50 6.70
N GLN A 92 -6.76 0.31 5.56
CA GLN A 92 -7.98 1.09 5.25
C GLN A 92 -9.09 0.85 6.27
N ASN A 93 -9.28 -0.39 6.73
CA ASN A 93 -10.25 -0.71 7.77
C ASN A 93 -9.88 -0.04 9.11
N GLU A 94 -8.61 -0.08 9.50
CA GLU A 94 -8.10 0.58 10.71
C GLU A 94 -8.31 2.09 10.67
N ILE A 95 -7.96 2.75 9.55
CA ILE A 95 -8.21 4.19 9.34
C ILE A 95 -9.69 4.51 9.50
N SER A 96 -10.58 3.70 8.92
CA SER A 96 -12.03 3.91 9.04
C SER A 96 -12.54 3.76 10.48
N SER A 97 -11.93 2.86 11.26
CA SER A 97 -12.25 2.66 12.68
C SER A 97 -11.77 3.83 13.52
N LEU A 98 -10.54 4.29 13.29
CA LEU A 98 -9.97 5.45 13.97
C LEU A 98 -10.75 6.74 13.66
N ASP A 99 -11.19 6.95 12.41
CA ASP A 99 -12.05 8.09 12.05
C ASP A 99 -13.39 8.06 12.79
N LYS A 100 -14.03 6.89 12.90
CA LYS A 100 -15.26 6.73 13.70
C LYS A 100 -15.02 7.03 15.18
N GLN A 101 -13.91 6.54 15.74
CA GLN A 101 -13.54 6.82 17.12
C GLN A 101 -13.27 8.31 17.34
N ALA A 102 -12.52 8.96 16.44
CA ALA A 102 -12.26 10.40 16.50
C ALA A 102 -13.55 11.22 16.42
N LYS A 103 -14.48 10.86 15.52
CA LYS A 103 -15.81 11.51 15.43
C LYS A 103 -16.64 11.30 16.70
N SER A 104 -16.62 10.10 17.28
CA SER A 104 -17.29 9.81 18.54
C SER A 104 -16.70 10.62 19.70
N LEU A 105 -15.38 10.70 19.79
CA LEU A 105 -14.66 11.51 20.79
C LEU A 105 -14.97 13.00 20.62
N ALA A 106 -14.94 13.53 19.39
CA ALA A 106 -15.28 14.92 19.11
C ALA A 106 -16.75 15.24 19.46
N SER A 107 -17.68 14.34 19.17
CA SER A 107 -19.10 14.49 19.55
C SER A 107 -19.28 14.46 21.07
N THR A 108 -18.57 13.55 21.75
CA THR A 108 -18.56 13.46 23.22
C THR A 108 -17.97 14.72 23.84
N GLN A 109 -16.87 15.24 23.30
CA GLN A 109 -16.27 16.50 23.73
C GLN A 109 -17.23 17.68 23.55
N GLY A 110 -17.89 17.80 22.39
CA GLY A 110 -18.90 18.84 22.16
C GLY A 110 -20.09 18.73 23.12
N THR A 111 -20.52 17.52 23.44
CA THR A 111 -21.58 17.26 24.42
C THR A 111 -21.14 17.63 25.84
N ASN A 112 -19.93 17.23 26.24
CA ASN A 112 -19.36 17.58 27.53
C ASN A 112 -19.15 19.08 27.67
N GLN A 113 -18.70 19.77 26.63
CA GLN A 113 -18.58 21.23 26.64
C GLN A 113 -19.92 21.91 26.87
N LYS A 114 -21.00 21.46 26.20
CA LYS A 114 -22.36 21.97 26.45
C LYS A 114 -22.81 21.74 27.89
N ARG A 115 -22.54 20.55 28.45
CA ARG A 115 -22.85 20.21 29.85
C ARG A 115 -22.09 21.11 30.83
N VAL A 116 -20.82 21.40 30.57
CA VAL A 116 -20.02 22.32 31.40
C VAL A 116 -20.61 23.73 31.36
N THR A 117 -20.98 24.25 30.20
CA THR A 117 -21.64 25.57 30.08
C THR A 117 -22.97 25.60 30.84
N GLU A 118 -23.79 24.57 30.70
CA GLU A 118 -25.07 24.47 31.43
C GLU A 118 -24.84 24.41 32.95
N LEU A 119 -23.84 23.65 33.41
CA LEU A 119 -23.46 23.58 34.82
C LEU A 119 -22.98 24.94 35.34
N GLN A 120 -22.20 25.68 34.55
CA GLN A 120 -21.75 27.04 34.90
C GLN A 120 -22.93 28.02 35.02
N GLU A 121 -23.91 27.96 34.11
CA GLU A 121 -25.12 28.78 34.17
C GLU A 121 -25.97 28.43 35.41
N ARG A 122 -26.14 27.15 35.70
CA ARG A 122 -26.84 26.67 36.91
C ARG A 122 -26.14 27.15 38.18
N ILE A 123 -24.82 27.05 38.24
CA ILE A 123 -24.00 27.57 39.34
C ILE A 123 -24.22 29.08 39.52
N LYS A 124 -24.19 29.86 38.44
CA LYS A 124 -24.42 31.32 38.49
C LYS A 124 -25.82 31.66 39.01
N LYS A 125 -26.84 30.92 38.56
CA LYS A 125 -28.23 31.09 39.02
C LYS A 125 -28.39 30.76 40.50
N LEU A 126 -27.86 29.62 40.96
CA LEU A 126 -27.91 29.22 42.37
C LEU A 126 -27.22 30.24 43.27
N LYS A 127 -26.08 30.80 42.84
CA LYS A 127 -25.38 31.87 43.56
C LYS A 127 -26.26 33.11 43.71
N SER A 128 -26.90 33.56 42.63
CA SER A 128 -27.82 34.71 42.67
C SER A 128 -29.02 34.46 43.59
N GLN A 129 -29.60 33.27 43.56
CA GLN A 129 -30.72 32.90 44.44
C GLN A 129 -30.28 32.89 45.91
N THR A 130 -29.09 32.38 46.20
CA THR A 130 -28.53 32.38 47.56
C THR A 130 -28.36 33.81 48.07
N THR A 131 -27.77 34.71 47.28
CA THR A 131 -27.61 36.12 47.66
C THR A 131 -28.96 36.81 47.89
N GLN A 132 -29.98 36.51 47.08
CA GLN A 132 -31.33 37.06 47.26
C GLN A 132 -32.02 36.54 48.54
N VAL A 133 -31.80 35.28 48.88
CA VAL A 133 -32.32 34.70 50.13
C VAL A 133 -31.58 35.28 51.34
N GLU A 134 -30.28 35.50 51.24
CA GLU A 134 -29.47 36.17 52.27
C GLU A 134 -29.94 37.61 52.51
N SER A 135 -30.15 38.40 51.45
CA SER A 135 -30.66 39.77 51.61
C SER A 135 -32.05 39.79 52.21
N SER A 136 -32.92 38.87 51.79
CA SER A 136 -34.27 38.74 52.37
C SER A 136 -34.21 38.38 53.86
N LEU A 137 -33.28 37.52 54.27
CA LEU A 137 -33.06 37.18 55.68
C LEU A 137 -32.56 38.38 56.49
N ASP A 138 -31.63 39.17 55.94
CA ASP A 138 -31.07 40.37 56.57
C ASP A 138 -32.14 41.46 56.76
N ASP A 139 -32.98 41.69 55.74
CA ASP A 139 -34.13 42.60 55.83
C ASP A 139 -35.12 42.20 56.94
N LEU A 140 -35.37 40.88 57.08
CA LEU A 140 -36.21 40.32 58.14
C LEU A 140 -35.57 40.42 59.54
N GLU A 141 -34.24 40.40 59.64
CA GLU A 141 -33.51 40.57 60.90
C GLU A 141 -33.42 42.04 61.32
N GLY A 142 -33.24 42.94 60.36
CA GLY A 142 -33.21 44.39 60.57
C GLY A 142 -34.57 44.99 60.97
N SER A 143 -35.70 44.33 60.66
CA SER A 143 -37.04 44.88 60.95
C SER A 143 -37.46 44.82 62.43
N GLY A 144 -36.69 44.16 63.31
CA GLY A 144 -36.75 44.33 64.78
C GLY A 144 -38.05 43.98 65.50
N LEU A 145 -39.10 43.53 64.81
CA LEU A 145 -40.40 43.16 65.37
C LEU A 145 -40.64 41.66 65.16
N GLY A 146 -40.51 40.90 66.24
CA GLY A 146 -40.74 39.45 66.27
C GLY A 146 -42.23 39.11 66.23
N ASP A 147 -42.83 39.16 65.05
CA ASP A 147 -44.15 38.57 64.79
C ASP A 147 -44.00 37.11 64.32
N THR A 148 -44.97 36.28 64.70
CA THR A 148 -45.04 34.85 64.40
C THR A 148 -45.01 34.52 62.89
N ASP A 149 -45.54 35.40 62.04
CA ASP A 149 -45.50 35.26 60.59
C ASP A 149 -44.08 35.47 60.02
N MET A 150 -43.33 36.44 60.58
CA MET A 150 -41.94 36.72 60.21
C MET A 150 -41.01 35.57 60.61
N ASP A 151 -41.25 34.94 61.76
CA ASP A 151 -40.51 33.75 62.19
C ASP A 151 -40.75 32.54 61.28
N LEU A 152 -41.98 32.36 60.79
CA LEU A 152 -42.31 31.31 59.84
C LEU A 152 -41.58 31.54 58.50
N ARG A 153 -41.59 32.80 58.03
CA ARG A 153 -40.93 33.21 56.79
C ARG A 153 -39.41 33.04 56.86
N ARG A 154 -38.79 33.41 57.99
CA ARG A 154 -37.36 33.19 58.25
C ARG A 154 -36.99 31.71 58.15
N LYS A 155 -37.74 30.83 58.83
CA LYS A 155 -37.51 29.37 58.78
C LYS A 155 -37.64 28.79 57.37
N GLN A 156 -38.60 29.29 56.59
CA GLN A 156 -38.77 28.88 55.19
C GLN A 156 -37.55 29.28 54.35
N LEU A 157 -37.06 30.51 54.49
CA LEU A 157 -35.89 31.02 53.77
C LEU A 157 -34.60 30.28 54.17
N GLU A 158 -34.41 29.97 55.47
CA GLU A 158 -33.28 29.16 55.93
C GLU A 158 -33.31 27.75 55.33
N THR A 159 -34.50 27.15 55.26
CA THR A 159 -34.70 25.83 54.64
C THR A 159 -34.36 25.89 53.15
N GLN A 160 -34.82 26.92 52.44
CA GLN A 160 -34.52 27.14 51.02
C GLN A 160 -33.02 27.36 50.78
N ARG A 161 -32.37 28.20 51.58
CA ARG A 161 -30.91 28.42 51.53
C ARG A 161 -30.15 27.11 51.71
N ASN A 162 -30.52 26.31 52.72
CA ASN A 162 -29.86 25.04 53.00
C ASN A 162 -30.06 24.02 51.87
N ALA A 163 -31.24 24.01 51.22
CA ALA A 163 -31.49 23.19 50.05
C ALA A 163 -30.63 23.62 48.85
N LEU A 164 -30.58 24.92 48.55
CA LEU A 164 -29.74 25.49 47.49
C LEU A 164 -28.25 25.18 47.69
N ARG A 165 -27.77 25.23 48.95
CA ARG A 165 -26.38 24.90 49.30
C ARG A 165 -26.05 23.44 49.00
N LYS A 166 -26.95 22.50 49.32
CA LYS A 166 -26.79 21.08 48.99
C LYS A 166 -26.78 20.83 47.48
N GLU A 167 -27.63 21.52 46.72
CA GLU A 167 -27.64 21.41 45.26
C GLU A 167 -26.32 21.93 44.66
N TYR A 168 -25.79 23.04 45.16
CA TYR A 168 -24.49 23.57 44.74
C TYR A 168 -23.35 22.56 44.99
N ASP A 169 -23.28 21.97 46.18
CA ASP A 169 -22.25 20.99 46.53
C ASP A 169 -22.32 19.73 45.64
N LEU A 170 -23.53 19.29 45.32
CA LEU A 170 -23.76 18.14 44.44
C LEU A 170 -23.31 18.43 43.00
N LEU A 171 -23.60 19.63 42.48
CA LEU A 171 -23.13 20.05 41.16
C LEU A 171 -21.61 20.19 41.09
N MET A 172 -20.97 20.67 42.16
CA MET A 172 -19.51 20.77 42.23
C MET A 172 -18.85 19.38 42.19
N LYS A 173 -19.43 18.40 42.88
CA LYS A 173 -18.97 17.00 42.83
C LYS A 173 -19.09 16.42 41.43
N MET A 174 -20.22 16.65 40.74
CA MET A 174 -20.41 16.19 39.36
C MET A 174 -19.42 16.84 38.38
N GLN A 175 -19.04 18.11 38.57
CA GLN A 175 -17.99 18.74 37.75
C GLN A 175 -16.63 18.09 37.93
N MET A 176 -16.25 17.70 39.16
CA MET A 176 -14.99 16.99 39.40
C MET A 176 -14.96 15.60 38.76
N GLU A 177 -16.08 14.87 38.77
CA GLU A 177 -16.19 13.56 38.12
C GLU A 177 -16.15 13.65 36.58
N LEU A 178 -16.60 14.76 35.99
CA LEU A 178 -16.53 14.99 34.54
C LEU A 178 -15.14 15.45 34.05
N ALA A 179 -14.26 15.87 34.97
CA ALA A 179 -12.92 16.35 34.66
C ALA A 179 -11.83 15.26 34.77
N GLN A 180 -12.18 14.06 35.26
CA GLN A 180 -11.32 12.87 35.32
C GLN A 180 -11.54 11.98 34.10
#